data_AF-A0A2D7B171-F1
#
_entry.id   AF-A0A2D7B171-F1
#
_cell.length_a   1.000
_cell.length_b   1.000
_cell.length_c   1.000
_cell.angle_alpha   90.00
_cell.angle_beta   90.00
_cell.angle_gamma   90.00
#
_symmetry.space_group_name_H-M   'P 1'
#
loop_
_entity.id
_entity.type
_entity.pdbx_description
1 polymer ?
#
loop_
_entity_poly.entity_id
_entity_poly.type
_entity_poly.pdbx_seq_one_letter_code
_entity_poly.pdbx_strand_id
1 'polypeptide(L)'
;MFAFRAPHVRSFPWIFSAAFAGVFTAFLLLIMLLASGDAREVISAFEALDQAGFDDDDPRVLISLVLGAFEPLIGWGVFAMLGSWVIWAVFESASQRRYIRDEGFSLGFGGDELRMMGVGFCWAVLQAVFTLLPLFMIFGSIMGIFDLIDSGASEDEIARSIIGPIFGALGVWFLLFLVYIFFATRLAPCFALTIKDREFRFLDAWNVSRGRFWPILGAYVIITIVGGIVVSIAEQILEFGLIGVLTPALGDAETGEDFLRAFMSGGVLVVLAVYFLIRLFLSGLLMHVAGGPAALAARHDPRGGVDDALQADVFN
;
A
#
# COMPACT_ATOMS: atom_id res chain seq x y z
N MET A 1 -18.11 27.30 -12.16
CA MET A 1 -17.08 27.66 -11.17
C MET A 1 -15.83 26.86 -11.49
N PHE A 2 -14.75 27.52 -11.89
CA PHE A 2 -13.55 26.86 -12.43
C PHE A 2 -12.79 26.13 -11.31
N ALA A 3 -12.80 24.79 -11.35
CA ALA A 3 -11.90 23.96 -10.57
C ALA A 3 -10.47 24.18 -11.09
N PHE A 4 -9.57 24.66 -10.22
CA PHE A 4 -8.14 24.90 -10.47
C PHE A 4 -7.84 26.06 -11.44
N ARG A 5 -7.44 27.22 -10.87
CA ARG A 5 -7.07 28.44 -11.63
C ARG A 5 -5.57 28.61 -11.85
N ALA A 6 -4.74 27.64 -11.48
CA ALA A 6 -3.28 27.82 -11.43
C ALA A 6 -2.57 27.48 -12.76
N PRO A 7 -1.36 28.02 -13.01
CA PRO A 7 -0.47 27.51 -14.06
C PRO A 7 -0.19 26.01 -13.87
N HIS A 8 0.12 25.30 -14.96
CA HIS A 8 0.53 23.89 -14.98
C HIS A 8 -0.52 22.82 -14.59
N VAL A 9 -1.82 23.11 -14.55
CA VAL A 9 -2.88 22.10 -14.26
C VAL A 9 -2.73 20.84 -15.13
N ARG A 10 -2.39 21.02 -16.41
CA ARG A 10 -2.27 19.91 -17.36
C ARG A 10 -0.99 19.11 -17.23
N SER A 11 0.10 19.70 -16.74
CA SER A 11 1.42 19.05 -16.65
C SER A 11 1.69 18.45 -15.28
N PHE A 12 1.04 18.95 -14.22
CA PHE A 12 1.29 18.49 -12.84
C PHE A 12 1.07 16.98 -12.66
N PRO A 13 -0.06 16.37 -13.07
CA PRO A 13 -0.29 14.94 -12.82
C PRO A 13 0.77 14.05 -13.47
N TRP A 14 1.26 14.45 -14.65
CA TRP A 14 2.28 13.70 -15.38
C TRP A 14 3.66 13.81 -14.73
N ILE A 15 4.07 15.02 -14.35
CA ILE A 15 5.36 15.24 -13.66
C ILE A 15 5.35 14.56 -12.30
N PHE A 16 4.26 14.71 -11.55
CA PHE A 16 4.04 14.05 -10.26
C PHE A 16 4.20 12.54 -10.38
N SER A 17 3.50 11.93 -11.34
CA SER A 17 3.48 10.47 -11.50
C SER A 17 4.79 9.92 -12.03
N ALA A 18 5.47 10.67 -12.92
CA ALA A 18 6.80 10.31 -13.39
C ALA A 18 7.84 10.35 -12.26
N ALA A 19 7.79 11.38 -11.41
CA ALA A 19 8.66 11.47 -10.24
C ALA A 19 8.35 10.38 -9.21
N PHE A 20 7.06 10.10 -8.96
CA PHE A 20 6.61 9.02 -8.07
C PHE A 20 7.16 7.67 -8.53
N ALA A 21 6.97 7.37 -9.83
CA ALA A 21 7.50 6.16 -10.44
C ALA A 21 9.02 6.07 -10.36
N GLY A 22 9.74 7.14 -10.73
CA GLY A 22 11.20 7.16 -10.71
C GLY A 22 11.77 6.92 -9.32
N VAL A 23 11.25 7.62 -8.31
CA VAL A 23 11.73 7.52 -6.93
C VAL A 23 11.41 6.15 -6.33
N PHE A 24 10.16 5.67 -6.44
CA PHE A 24 9.80 4.35 -5.90
C PHE A 24 10.50 3.21 -6.63
N THR A 25 10.64 3.26 -7.96
CA THR A 25 11.39 2.23 -8.70
C THR A 25 12.84 2.20 -8.26
N ALA A 26 13.52 3.36 -8.18
CA ALA A 26 14.90 3.41 -7.73
C ALA A 26 15.04 2.87 -6.30
N PHE A 27 14.11 3.22 -5.40
CA PHE A 27 14.08 2.74 -4.02
C PHE A 27 13.88 1.21 -3.93
N LEU A 28 12.91 0.66 -4.65
CA LEU A 28 12.63 -0.78 -4.64
C LEU A 28 13.78 -1.60 -5.24
N LEU A 29 14.35 -1.15 -6.37
CA LEU A 29 15.51 -1.80 -6.97
C LEU A 29 16.74 -1.71 -6.07
N LEU A 30 16.95 -0.57 -5.40
CA LEU A 30 18.04 -0.43 -4.44
C LEU A 30 17.89 -1.41 -3.28
N ILE A 31 16.70 -1.53 -2.69
CA ILE A 31 16.44 -2.51 -1.63
C ILE A 31 16.69 -3.93 -2.14
N MET A 32 16.18 -4.28 -3.31
CA MET A 32 16.37 -5.61 -3.88
C MET A 32 17.85 -5.93 -4.11
N LEU A 33 18.64 -4.96 -4.58
CA LEU A 33 20.09 -5.12 -4.75
C LEU A 33 20.81 -5.27 -3.41
N LEU A 34 20.45 -4.47 -2.40
CA LEU A 34 21.09 -4.52 -1.08
C LEU A 34 20.69 -5.77 -0.28
N ALA A 35 19.44 -6.19 -0.37
CA ALA A 35 18.91 -7.40 0.27
C ALA A 35 19.32 -8.70 -0.46
N SER A 36 20.00 -8.60 -1.60
CA SER A 36 20.39 -9.77 -2.40
C SER A 36 21.37 -10.71 -1.68
N GLY A 37 22.15 -10.20 -0.73
CA GLY A 37 23.00 -11.02 0.14
C GLY A 37 22.16 -11.93 1.02
N ASP A 38 21.31 -11.31 1.84
CA ASP A 38 20.44 -12.00 2.80
C ASP A 38 19.41 -12.90 2.09
N ALA A 39 18.99 -12.55 0.87
CA ALA A 39 18.16 -13.41 0.04
C ALA A 39 18.86 -14.74 -0.32
N ARG A 40 20.20 -14.75 -0.49
CA ARG A 40 20.95 -16.00 -0.70
C ARG A 40 20.96 -16.86 0.56
N GLU A 41 21.03 -16.25 1.73
CA GLU A 41 20.96 -16.98 3.01
C GLU A 41 19.62 -17.69 3.14
N VAL A 42 18.51 -17.00 2.84
CA VAL A 42 17.16 -17.59 2.83
C VAL A 42 17.11 -18.81 1.91
N ILE A 43 17.64 -18.69 0.69
CA ILE A 43 17.67 -19.82 -0.25
C ILE A 43 18.50 -20.98 0.27
N SER A 44 19.71 -20.71 0.79
CA SER A 44 20.56 -21.76 1.35
C SER A 44 19.90 -22.47 2.54
N ALA A 45 19.09 -21.74 3.32
CA ALA A 45 18.30 -22.32 4.40
C ALA A 45 17.22 -23.25 3.85
N PHE A 46 16.51 -22.86 2.79
CA PHE A 46 15.53 -23.75 2.13
C PHE A 46 16.17 -25.00 1.52
N GLU A 47 17.32 -24.87 0.86
CA GLU A 47 18.05 -26.02 0.32
C GLU A 47 18.51 -26.96 1.45
N ALA A 48 18.95 -26.42 2.58
CA ALA A 48 19.30 -27.21 3.76
C ALA A 48 18.07 -27.94 4.35
N LEU A 49 16.90 -27.29 4.36
CA LEU A 49 15.65 -27.92 4.79
C LEU A 49 15.24 -29.05 3.85
N ASP A 50 15.34 -28.86 2.54
CA ASP A 50 15.04 -29.88 1.54
C ASP A 50 15.99 -31.09 1.65
N GLN A 51 17.30 -30.82 1.77
CA GLN A 51 18.32 -31.87 1.93
C GLN A 51 18.23 -32.62 3.26
N ALA A 52 17.75 -31.97 4.31
CA ALA A 52 17.55 -32.61 5.61
C ALA A 52 16.45 -33.70 5.55
N GLY A 53 15.63 -33.73 4.48
CA GLY A 53 14.62 -34.75 4.28
C GLY A 53 13.69 -34.86 5.48
N PHE A 54 13.07 -33.74 5.87
CA PHE A 54 12.14 -33.69 7.00
C PHE A 54 10.96 -34.64 6.76
N ASP A 55 11.09 -35.86 7.27
CA ASP A 55 10.06 -36.90 7.44
C ASP A 55 9.33 -36.74 8.79
N ASP A 56 9.49 -35.60 9.47
CA ASP A 56 8.95 -35.39 10.82
C ASP A 56 7.44 -35.10 10.76
N ASP A 57 6.66 -35.91 11.50
CA ASP A 57 5.19 -35.83 11.60
C ASP A 57 4.68 -34.58 12.33
N ASP A 58 5.55 -33.64 12.71
CA ASP A 58 5.18 -32.40 13.41
C ASP A 58 5.31 -31.15 12.50
N PRO A 59 4.21 -30.72 11.86
CA PRO A 59 4.14 -29.52 11.04
C PRO A 59 4.59 -28.22 11.74
N ARG A 60 4.57 -28.16 13.07
CA ARG A 60 4.94 -26.95 13.82
C ARG A 60 6.44 -26.67 13.68
N VAL A 61 7.25 -27.72 13.68
CA VAL A 61 8.71 -27.62 13.51
C VAL A 61 9.02 -27.07 12.12
N LEU A 62 8.40 -27.63 11.08
CA LEU A 62 8.55 -27.15 9.70
C LEU A 62 8.17 -25.67 9.56
N ILE A 63 7.04 -25.23 10.13
CA ILE A 63 6.61 -23.82 10.07
C ILE A 63 7.63 -22.92 10.78
N SER A 64 8.11 -23.32 11.96
CA SER A 64 9.10 -22.52 12.70
C SER A 64 10.41 -22.36 11.94
N LEU A 65 10.85 -23.41 11.24
CA LEU A 65 12.05 -23.41 10.42
C LEU A 65 11.88 -22.55 9.17
N VAL A 66 10.74 -22.65 8.49
CA VAL A 66 10.42 -21.79 7.33
C VAL A 66 10.36 -20.32 7.75
N LEU A 67 9.73 -19.99 8.88
CA LEU A 67 9.71 -18.62 9.39
C LEU A 67 11.10 -18.13 9.79
N GLY A 68 11.91 -18.99 10.41
CA GLY A 68 13.31 -18.70 10.73
C GLY A 68 14.16 -18.45 9.49
N ALA A 69 13.92 -19.17 8.39
CA ALA A 69 14.62 -18.97 7.13
C ALA A 69 14.42 -17.55 6.55
N PHE A 70 13.29 -16.90 6.85
CA PHE A 70 13.02 -15.52 6.42
C PHE A 70 13.55 -14.44 7.39
N GLU A 71 14.08 -14.81 8.56
CA GLU A 71 14.59 -13.87 9.57
C GLU A 71 15.54 -12.80 8.98
N PRO A 72 16.52 -13.15 8.12
CA PRO A 72 17.44 -12.16 7.54
C PRO A 72 16.72 -11.06 6.73
N LEU A 73 15.57 -11.39 6.11
CA LEU A 73 14.82 -10.44 5.29
C LEU A 73 13.88 -9.53 6.09
N ILE A 74 13.62 -9.83 7.36
CA ILE A 74 12.69 -9.03 8.20
C ILE A 74 13.21 -7.60 8.32
N GLY A 75 14.52 -7.41 8.55
CA GLY A 75 15.14 -6.08 8.65
C GLY A 75 14.93 -5.26 7.37
N TRP A 76 15.12 -5.87 6.20
CA TRP A 76 14.86 -5.25 4.91
C TRP A 76 13.39 -4.96 4.67
N GLY A 77 12.49 -5.84 5.11
CA GLY A 77 11.05 -5.61 5.06
C GLY A 77 10.63 -4.38 5.87
N VAL A 78 11.14 -4.24 7.10
CA VAL A 78 10.90 -3.07 7.95
C VAL A 78 11.48 -1.81 7.32
N PHE A 79 12.71 -1.87 6.80
CA PHE A 79 13.34 -0.74 6.12
C PHE A 79 12.55 -0.31 4.88
N ALA A 80 12.13 -1.28 4.05
CA ALA A 80 11.31 -1.04 2.87
C ALA A 80 9.97 -0.41 3.24
N MET A 81 9.32 -0.88 4.30
CA MET A 81 8.07 -0.34 4.81
C MET A 81 8.24 1.11 5.28
N LEU A 82 9.22 1.39 6.13
CA LEU A 82 9.45 2.74 6.67
C LEU A 82 9.90 3.73 5.58
N GLY A 83 10.79 3.30 4.68
CA GLY A 83 11.19 4.13 3.55
C GLY A 83 10.05 4.41 2.58
N SER A 84 9.22 3.40 2.26
CA SER A 84 8.00 3.60 1.46
C SER A 84 7.04 4.58 2.12
N TRP A 85 6.89 4.53 3.44
CA TRP A 85 6.02 5.43 4.20
C TRP A 85 6.51 6.89 4.13
N VAL A 86 7.82 7.11 4.24
CA VAL A 86 8.42 8.44 4.08
C VAL A 86 8.22 8.97 2.65
N ILE A 87 8.52 8.16 1.64
CA ILE A 87 8.34 8.56 0.23
C ILE A 87 6.87 8.87 -0.03
N TRP A 88 5.95 8.00 0.41
CA TRP A 88 4.51 8.23 0.30
C TRP A 88 4.09 9.55 0.95
N ALA A 89 4.58 9.87 2.14
CA ALA A 89 4.22 11.12 2.82
C ALA A 89 4.71 12.37 2.08
N VAL A 90 5.90 12.32 1.46
CA VAL A 90 6.43 13.41 0.62
C VAL A 90 5.53 13.64 -0.60
N PHE A 91 5.15 12.56 -1.29
CA PHE A 91 4.30 12.66 -2.48
C PHE A 91 2.86 13.05 -2.13
N GLU A 92 2.28 12.50 -1.06
CA GLU A 92 0.95 12.89 -0.61
C GLU A 92 0.93 14.37 -0.24
N SER A 93 1.95 14.87 0.47
CA SER A 93 2.07 16.29 0.79
C SER A 93 2.18 17.17 -0.46
N ALA A 94 2.96 16.75 -1.47
CA ALA A 94 3.07 17.47 -2.74
C ALA A 94 1.72 17.51 -3.50
N SER A 95 0.99 16.39 -3.51
CA SER A 95 -0.35 16.29 -4.09
C SER A 95 -1.34 17.22 -3.38
N GLN A 96 -1.34 17.22 -2.05
CA GLN A 96 -2.25 18.03 -1.25
C GLN A 96 -1.91 19.53 -1.29
N ARG A 97 -0.62 19.91 -1.33
CA ARG A 97 -0.19 21.31 -1.56
C ARG A 97 -0.72 21.84 -2.89
N ARG A 98 -0.74 21.00 -3.93
CA ARG A 98 -1.35 21.36 -5.20
C ARG A 98 -2.85 21.63 -5.06
N TYR A 99 -3.59 20.73 -4.42
CA TYR A 99 -5.04 20.89 -4.29
C TYR A 99 -5.45 22.07 -3.41
N ILE A 100 -4.68 22.35 -2.35
CA ILE A 100 -5.04 23.35 -1.36
C ILE A 100 -4.44 24.70 -1.68
N ARG A 101 -3.12 24.78 -1.87
CA ARG A 101 -2.38 26.04 -2.02
C ARG A 101 -2.09 26.40 -3.48
N ASP A 102 -2.56 25.60 -4.43
CA ASP A 102 -2.34 25.81 -5.88
C ASP A 102 -0.84 25.87 -6.27
N GLU A 103 0.04 25.31 -5.44
CA GLU A 103 1.50 25.31 -5.65
C GLU A 103 1.92 24.45 -6.86
N GLY A 104 3.13 24.70 -7.38
CA GLY A 104 3.77 23.85 -8.39
C GLY A 104 4.30 22.54 -7.82
N PHE A 105 4.70 21.61 -8.70
CA PHE A 105 5.32 20.35 -8.26
C PHE A 105 6.66 20.63 -7.58
N SER A 106 6.76 20.26 -6.32
CA SER A 106 7.98 20.35 -5.53
C SER A 106 8.04 19.19 -4.54
N LEU A 107 9.20 18.55 -4.48
CA LEU A 107 9.53 17.56 -3.47
C LEU A 107 10.40 18.23 -2.41
N GLY A 108 10.10 17.96 -1.15
CA GLY A 108 10.83 18.47 -0.01
C GLY A 108 10.53 17.62 1.21
N PHE A 109 11.33 17.79 2.25
CA PHE A 109 11.09 17.19 3.54
C PHE A 109 11.10 18.29 4.59
N GLY A 110 9.92 18.63 5.10
CA GLY A 110 9.74 19.71 6.06
C GLY A 110 8.58 19.44 7.02
N GLY A 111 8.03 20.52 7.58
CA GLY A 111 6.96 20.42 8.58
C GLY A 111 5.66 19.84 8.03
N ASP A 112 5.35 20.04 6.75
CA ASP A 112 4.15 19.49 6.12
C ASP A 112 4.27 17.96 5.97
N GLU A 113 5.43 17.46 5.54
CA GLU A 113 5.69 16.02 5.37
C GLU A 113 5.70 15.27 6.71
N LEU A 114 6.31 15.83 7.76
CA LEU A 114 6.30 15.22 9.10
C LEU A 114 4.87 15.10 9.66
N ARG A 115 4.03 16.13 9.44
CA ARG A 115 2.62 16.06 9.83
C ARG A 115 1.88 15.01 8.99
N MET A 116 2.17 14.93 7.70
CA MET A 116 1.60 13.92 6.81
C MET A 116 1.95 12.49 7.23
N MET A 117 3.20 12.26 7.66
CA MET A 117 3.60 10.99 8.27
C MET A 117 2.74 10.69 9.49
N GLY A 118 2.59 11.63 10.43
CA GLY A 118 1.73 11.45 11.60
C GLY A 118 0.27 11.11 11.24
N VAL A 119 -0.28 11.73 10.19
CA VAL A 119 -1.62 11.41 9.69
C VAL A 119 -1.65 10.00 9.11
N GLY A 120 -0.64 9.62 8.31
CA GLY A 120 -0.48 8.25 7.79
C GLY A 120 -0.37 7.20 8.91
N PHE A 121 0.31 7.52 10.01
CA PHE A 121 0.37 6.63 11.18
C PHE A 121 -1.02 6.42 11.81
N CYS A 122 -1.83 7.47 11.94
CA CYS A 122 -3.19 7.34 12.44
C CYS A 122 -4.06 6.48 11.51
N TRP A 123 -3.87 6.59 10.19
CA TRP A 123 -4.50 5.69 9.23
C TRP A 123 -4.02 4.24 9.36
N ALA A 124 -2.73 4.01 9.58
CA ALA A 124 -2.19 2.68 9.81
C ALA A 124 -2.78 2.05 11.09
N VAL A 125 -2.90 2.82 12.18
CA VAL A 125 -3.57 2.38 13.41
C VAL A 125 -5.04 2.08 13.16
N LEU A 126 -5.75 2.95 12.44
CA LEU A 126 -7.15 2.71 12.09
C LEU A 126 -7.31 1.42 11.29
N GLN A 127 -6.50 1.21 10.25
CA GLN A 127 -6.50 0.01 9.44
C GLN A 127 -6.16 -1.24 10.27
N ALA A 128 -5.18 -1.15 11.16
CA ALA A 128 -4.82 -2.25 12.06
C ALA A 128 -6.00 -2.66 12.95
N VAL A 129 -6.73 -1.71 13.54
CA VAL A 129 -7.90 -1.99 14.39
C VAL A 129 -8.97 -2.81 13.64
N PHE A 130 -9.22 -2.52 12.36
CA PHE A 130 -10.20 -3.25 11.55
C PHE A 130 -9.69 -4.55 10.93
N THR A 131 -8.37 -4.76 10.88
CA THR A 131 -7.75 -5.91 10.18
C THR A 131 -7.21 -6.96 11.16
N LEU A 132 -6.77 -6.56 12.35
CA LEU A 132 -6.16 -7.47 13.33
C LEU A 132 -7.14 -8.55 13.82
N LEU A 133 -8.41 -8.21 14.06
CA LEU A 133 -9.39 -9.19 14.54
C LEU A 133 -9.61 -10.33 13.53
N PRO A 134 -9.96 -10.07 12.24
CA PRO A 134 -10.03 -11.13 11.23
C PRO A 134 -8.73 -11.91 11.08
N LEU A 135 -7.57 -11.24 11.12
CA LEU A 135 -6.27 -11.92 11.05
C LEU A 135 -6.08 -12.88 12.22
N PHE A 136 -6.33 -12.45 13.46
CA PHE A 136 -6.22 -13.33 14.63
C PHE A 136 -7.18 -14.51 14.56
N MET A 137 -8.38 -14.33 14.01
CA MET A 137 -9.30 -15.44 13.78
C MET A 137 -8.72 -16.43 12.77
N ILE A 138 -8.21 -15.97 11.61
CA ILE A 138 -7.62 -16.84 10.59
C ILE A 138 -6.39 -17.57 11.14
N PHE A 139 -5.43 -16.84 11.72
CA PHE A 139 -4.24 -17.43 12.30
C PHE A 139 -4.55 -18.37 13.45
N GLY A 140 -5.47 -18.01 14.35
CA GLY A 140 -5.91 -18.89 15.44
C GLY A 140 -6.54 -20.18 14.91
N SER A 141 -7.26 -20.10 13.80
CA SER A 141 -7.86 -21.29 13.15
C SER A 141 -6.79 -22.20 12.57
N ILE A 142 -5.80 -21.63 11.87
CA ILE A 142 -4.67 -22.41 11.32
C ILE A 142 -3.88 -23.08 12.44
N MET A 143 -3.56 -22.34 13.52
CA MET A 143 -2.82 -22.89 14.64
C MET A 143 -3.60 -23.98 15.39
N GLY A 144 -4.92 -23.83 15.50
CA GLY A 144 -5.80 -24.84 16.13
C GLY A 144 -5.92 -26.15 15.36
N ILE A 145 -5.54 -26.18 14.07
CA ILE A 145 -5.47 -27.43 13.28
C ILE A 145 -4.47 -28.39 13.91
N PHE A 146 -3.32 -27.90 14.35
CA PHE A 146 -2.27 -28.75 14.90
C PHE A 146 -2.74 -29.45 16.17
N ASP A 147 -3.43 -28.73 17.06
CA ASP A 147 -4.01 -29.32 18.27
C ASP A 147 -5.04 -30.43 17.95
N LEU A 148 -5.79 -30.28 16.84
CA LEU A 148 -6.76 -31.28 16.38
C LEU A 148 -6.09 -32.51 15.76
N ILE A 149 -5.05 -32.32 14.96
CA ILE A 149 -4.23 -33.40 14.40
C ILE A 149 -3.61 -34.21 15.54
N ASP A 150 -3.01 -33.54 16.52
CA ASP A 150 -2.39 -34.17 17.69
C ASP A 150 -3.40 -34.97 18.52
N SER A 151 -4.67 -34.54 18.53
CA SER A 151 -5.76 -35.22 19.24
C SER A 151 -6.34 -36.44 18.50
N GLY A 152 -5.87 -36.72 17.27
CA GLY A 152 -6.41 -37.79 16.42
C GLY A 152 -7.82 -37.50 15.90
N ALA A 153 -8.16 -36.22 15.71
CA ALA A 153 -9.45 -35.82 15.18
C ALA A 153 -9.69 -36.35 13.77
N SER A 154 -10.95 -36.62 13.44
CA SER A 154 -11.35 -37.05 12.10
C SER A 154 -11.15 -35.96 11.05
N GLU A 155 -10.99 -36.35 9.78
CA GLU A 155 -10.88 -35.41 8.65
C GLU A 155 -12.05 -34.42 8.59
N ASP A 156 -13.27 -34.88 8.93
CA ASP A 156 -14.46 -34.03 8.97
C ASP A 156 -14.39 -32.97 10.10
N GLU A 157 -13.78 -33.29 11.23
CA GLU A 157 -13.57 -32.34 12.35
C GLU A 157 -12.50 -31.31 12.00
N ILE A 158 -11.43 -31.74 11.33
CA ILE A 158 -10.39 -30.86 10.80
C ILE A 158 -10.96 -29.94 9.72
N ALA A 159 -11.76 -30.47 8.78
CA ALA A 159 -12.40 -29.65 7.76
C ALA A 159 -13.33 -28.59 8.36
N ARG A 160 -14.11 -28.94 9.39
CA ARG A 160 -15.01 -27.99 10.07
C ARG A 160 -14.26 -26.93 10.87
N SER A 161 -13.14 -27.28 11.50
CA SER A 161 -12.31 -26.33 12.25
C SER A 161 -11.60 -25.30 11.36
N ILE A 162 -11.45 -25.61 10.07
CA ILE A 162 -10.88 -24.71 9.06
C ILE A 162 -11.99 -23.87 8.40
N ILE A 163 -12.99 -24.53 7.83
CA ILE A 163 -13.99 -23.87 6.98
C ILE A 163 -14.82 -22.88 7.79
N GLY A 164 -15.37 -23.30 8.94
CA GLY A 164 -16.26 -22.45 9.73
C GLY A 164 -15.59 -21.14 10.18
N PRO A 165 -14.43 -21.20 10.84
CA PRO A 165 -13.70 -20.02 11.28
C PRO A 165 -13.13 -19.15 10.16
N ILE A 166 -12.64 -19.72 9.05
CA ILE A 166 -12.15 -18.91 7.91
C ILE A 166 -13.31 -18.14 7.27
N PHE A 167 -14.41 -18.80 6.95
CA PHE A 167 -15.59 -18.12 6.41
C PHE A 167 -16.18 -17.12 7.40
N GLY A 168 -16.17 -17.45 8.70
CA GLY A 168 -16.53 -16.54 9.78
C GLY A 168 -15.63 -15.30 9.81
N ALA A 169 -14.32 -15.48 9.72
CA ALA A 169 -13.34 -14.39 9.70
C ALA A 169 -13.49 -13.53 8.45
N LEU A 170 -13.69 -14.12 7.28
CA LEU A 170 -13.97 -13.39 6.03
C LEU A 170 -15.28 -12.60 6.11
N GLY A 171 -16.33 -13.19 6.71
CA GLY A 171 -17.59 -12.51 6.96
C GLY A 171 -17.42 -11.32 7.92
N VAL A 172 -16.71 -11.50 9.04
CA VAL A 172 -16.38 -10.42 9.97
C VAL A 172 -15.53 -9.36 9.28
N TRP A 173 -14.55 -9.74 8.46
CA TRP A 173 -13.72 -8.82 7.70
C TRP A 173 -14.56 -7.98 6.76
N PHE A 174 -15.47 -8.61 6.01
CA PHE A 174 -16.39 -7.89 5.13
C PHE A 174 -17.24 -6.87 5.89
N LEU A 175 -17.80 -7.24 7.06
CA LEU A 175 -18.58 -6.32 7.90
C LEU A 175 -17.72 -5.16 8.42
N LEU A 176 -16.53 -5.45 8.94
CA LEU A 176 -15.58 -4.45 9.41
C LEU A 176 -15.11 -3.54 8.29
N PHE A 177 -14.98 -4.05 7.07
CA PHE A 177 -14.64 -3.27 5.89
C PHE A 177 -15.72 -2.23 5.55
N LEU A 178 -17.00 -2.57 5.68
CA LEU A 178 -18.08 -1.59 5.50
C LEU A 178 -18.03 -0.48 6.56
N VAL A 179 -17.74 -0.84 7.82
CA VAL A 179 -17.55 0.12 8.90
C VAL A 179 -16.30 0.98 8.64
N TYR A 180 -15.22 0.37 8.15
CA TYR A 180 -14.00 1.06 7.77
C TYR A 180 -14.27 2.07 6.64
N ILE A 181 -15.02 1.72 5.59
CA ILE A 181 -15.39 2.66 4.51
C ILE A 181 -16.10 3.89 5.09
N PHE A 182 -16.99 3.68 6.06
CA PHE A 182 -17.66 4.79 6.73
C PHE A 182 -16.67 5.73 7.42
N PHE A 183 -15.77 5.20 8.26
CA PHE A 183 -14.73 6.03 8.91
C PHE A 183 -13.77 6.66 7.89
N ALA A 184 -13.36 5.90 6.88
CA ALA A 184 -12.42 6.32 5.88
C ALA A 184 -12.95 7.51 5.07
N THR A 185 -14.20 7.43 4.61
CA THR A 185 -14.86 8.53 3.89
C THR A 185 -14.98 9.78 4.76
N ARG A 186 -15.26 9.60 6.07
CA ARG A 186 -15.45 10.70 7.01
C ARG A 186 -14.14 11.40 7.35
N LEU A 187 -13.05 10.66 7.43
CA LEU A 187 -11.73 11.14 7.83
C LEU A 187 -10.85 11.53 6.62
N ALA A 188 -11.20 11.11 5.40
CA ALA A 188 -10.42 11.42 4.18
C ALA A 188 -9.97 12.89 4.03
N PRO A 189 -10.77 13.92 4.39
CA PRO A 189 -10.33 15.32 4.33
C PRO A 189 -9.14 15.67 5.24
N CYS A 190 -8.71 14.80 6.16
CA CYS A 190 -7.63 15.08 7.11
C CYS A 190 -6.30 15.41 6.44
N PHE A 191 -5.99 14.77 5.31
CA PHE A 191 -4.75 15.00 4.56
C PHE A 191 -4.70 16.45 4.06
N ALA A 192 -5.79 16.87 3.42
CA ALA A 192 -5.95 18.21 2.90
C ALA A 192 -6.01 19.28 4.00
N LEU A 193 -6.73 19.03 5.10
CA LEU A 193 -6.80 19.95 6.25
C LEU A 193 -5.45 20.13 6.93
N THR A 194 -4.68 19.06 7.04
CA THR A 194 -3.34 19.10 7.66
C THR A 194 -2.40 20.03 6.90
N ILE A 195 -2.48 20.02 5.57
CA ILE A 195 -1.73 20.96 4.72
C ILE A 195 -2.34 22.36 4.73
N LYS A 196 -3.67 22.48 4.74
CA LYS A 196 -4.36 23.78 4.81
C LYS A 196 -3.95 24.56 6.05
N ASP A 197 -4.10 23.94 7.21
CA ASP A 197 -3.94 24.61 8.50
C ASP A 197 -2.49 24.60 8.98
N ARG A 198 -1.59 23.87 8.28
CA ARG A 198 -0.22 23.59 8.74
C ARG A 198 -0.23 23.05 10.17
N GLU A 199 -1.20 22.20 10.48
CA GLU A 199 -1.47 21.63 11.80
C GLU A 199 -1.90 20.18 11.68
N PHE A 200 -1.60 19.37 12.69
CA PHE A 200 -2.04 17.97 12.67
C PHE A 200 -3.56 17.91 12.90
N ARG A 201 -4.34 17.53 11.87
CA ARG A 201 -5.81 17.62 11.87
C ARG A 201 -6.49 16.32 11.43
N PHE A 202 -6.24 15.23 12.17
CA PHE A 202 -6.83 13.91 11.86
C PHE A 202 -8.35 13.86 12.15
N LEU A 203 -8.74 14.02 13.41
CA LEU A 203 -10.14 13.88 13.83
C LEU A 203 -11.02 15.09 13.43
N ASP A 204 -10.41 16.26 13.20
CA ASP A 204 -11.14 17.46 12.77
C ASP A 204 -11.83 17.29 11.41
N ALA A 205 -11.30 16.42 10.56
CA ALA A 205 -11.88 16.06 9.26
C ALA A 205 -13.33 15.57 9.35
N TRP A 206 -13.73 15.02 10.51
CA TRP A 206 -15.10 14.59 10.77
C TRP A 206 -16.12 15.73 10.63
N ASN A 207 -15.75 16.94 11.01
CA ASN A 207 -16.64 18.09 10.94
C ASN A 207 -16.83 18.55 9.49
N VAL A 208 -15.76 18.50 8.69
CA VAL A 208 -15.76 18.93 7.29
C VAL A 208 -16.55 17.99 6.38
N SER A 209 -16.49 16.69 6.65
CA SER A 209 -17.28 15.71 5.90
C SER A 209 -18.77 15.69 6.31
N ARG A 210 -19.18 16.44 7.36
CA ARG A 210 -20.55 16.42 7.90
C ARG A 210 -21.52 17.06 6.90
N GLY A 211 -22.53 16.28 6.49
CA GLY A 211 -23.50 16.67 5.46
C GLY A 211 -23.03 16.46 4.02
N ARG A 212 -21.78 16.02 3.79
CA ARG A 212 -21.21 15.76 2.46
C ARG A 212 -20.73 14.31 2.27
N PHE A 213 -21.12 13.41 3.17
CA PHE A 213 -20.69 12.01 3.14
C PHE A 213 -20.97 11.31 1.80
N TRP A 214 -22.22 11.34 1.31
CA TRP A 214 -22.60 10.64 0.09
C TRP A 214 -21.90 11.16 -1.18
N PRO A 215 -21.76 12.49 -1.38
CA PRO A 215 -20.94 13.00 -2.47
C PRO A 215 -19.48 12.54 -2.42
N ILE A 216 -18.85 12.55 -1.23
CA ILE A 216 -17.45 12.12 -1.07
C ILE A 216 -17.33 10.62 -1.35
N LEU A 217 -18.21 9.79 -0.77
CA LEU A 217 -18.25 8.35 -1.00
C LEU A 217 -18.47 8.04 -2.48
N GLY A 218 -19.46 8.67 -3.11
CA GLY A 218 -19.77 8.47 -4.52
C GLY A 218 -18.61 8.82 -5.43
N ALA A 219 -17.88 9.92 -5.13
CA ALA A 219 -16.68 10.27 -5.87
C ALA A 219 -15.58 9.21 -5.73
N TYR A 220 -15.32 8.71 -4.51
CA TYR A 220 -14.37 7.63 -4.29
C TYR A 220 -14.79 6.35 -5.00
N VAL A 221 -16.06 5.95 -4.94
CA VAL A 221 -16.57 4.76 -5.64
C VAL A 221 -16.34 4.88 -7.15
N ILE A 222 -16.63 6.03 -7.76
CA ILE A 222 -16.39 6.26 -9.19
C ILE A 222 -14.89 6.18 -9.51
N ILE A 223 -14.04 6.84 -8.72
CA ILE A 223 -12.58 6.82 -8.93
C ILE A 223 -12.02 5.41 -8.77
N THR A 224 -12.44 4.68 -7.73
CA THR A 224 -11.98 3.31 -7.48
C THR A 224 -12.45 2.35 -8.57
N ILE A 225 -13.71 2.45 -9.03
CA ILE A 225 -14.20 1.58 -10.11
C ILE A 225 -13.51 1.93 -11.43
N VAL A 226 -13.58 3.19 -11.86
CA VAL A 226 -13.07 3.59 -13.19
C VAL A 226 -11.55 3.54 -13.21
N GLY A 227 -10.90 4.17 -12.22
CA GLY A 227 -9.44 4.15 -12.09
C GLY A 227 -8.91 2.75 -11.82
N GLY A 228 -9.60 1.97 -10.98
CA GLY A 228 -9.25 0.57 -10.71
C GLY A 228 -9.31 -0.30 -11.96
N ILE A 229 -10.37 -0.22 -12.76
CA ILE A 229 -10.47 -0.99 -14.01
C ILE A 229 -9.32 -0.63 -14.97
N VAL A 230 -9.03 0.66 -15.16
CA VAL A 230 -7.96 1.11 -16.05
C VAL A 230 -6.59 0.61 -15.56
N VAL A 231 -6.31 0.76 -14.27
CA VAL A 231 -5.05 0.29 -13.66
C VAL A 231 -4.95 -1.22 -13.73
N SER A 232 -6.01 -1.97 -13.40
CA SER A 232 -6.01 -3.43 -13.42
C SER A 232 -5.78 -4.00 -14.82
N ILE A 233 -6.41 -3.42 -15.86
CA ILE A 233 -6.16 -3.85 -17.26
C ILE A 233 -4.69 -3.60 -17.63
N ALA A 234 -4.16 -2.44 -17.28
CA ALA A 234 -2.76 -2.12 -17.55
C ALA A 234 -1.80 -3.05 -16.78
N GLU A 235 -2.07 -3.31 -15.49
CA GLU A 235 -1.29 -4.24 -14.67
C GLU A 235 -1.29 -5.65 -15.26
N GLN A 236 -2.45 -6.18 -15.68
CA GLN A 236 -2.52 -7.50 -16.32
C GLN A 236 -1.67 -7.57 -17.59
N ILE A 237 -1.71 -6.55 -18.46
CA ILE A 237 -0.89 -6.51 -19.68
C ILE A 237 0.61 -6.49 -19.32
N LEU A 238 0.99 -5.71 -18.32
CA LEU A 238 2.36 -5.63 -17.84
C LEU A 238 2.84 -6.95 -17.24
N GLU A 239 1.98 -7.64 -16.48
CA GLU A 239 2.26 -8.95 -15.88
C GLU A 239 2.45 -10.03 -16.94
N PHE A 240 1.61 -10.08 -17.99
CA PHE A 240 1.83 -11.00 -19.10
C PHE A 240 3.18 -10.77 -19.80
N GLY A 241 3.54 -9.50 -20.01
CA GLY A 241 4.85 -9.13 -20.54
C GLY A 241 5.99 -9.57 -19.63
N LEU A 242 5.85 -9.36 -18.31
CA LEU A 242 6.83 -9.75 -17.32
C LEU A 242 7.01 -11.28 -17.27
N ILE A 243 5.92 -12.04 -17.22
CA ILE A 243 5.94 -13.51 -17.24
C ILE A 243 6.62 -14.03 -18.51
N GLY A 244 6.34 -13.42 -19.67
CA GLY A 244 6.97 -13.78 -20.94
C GLY A 244 8.49 -13.63 -20.95
N VAL A 245 9.05 -12.76 -20.10
CA VAL A 245 10.50 -12.57 -19.94
C VAL A 245 11.06 -13.41 -18.78
N LEU A 246 10.37 -13.44 -17.64
CA LEU A 246 10.84 -14.14 -16.44
C LEU A 246 10.85 -15.66 -16.65
N THR A 247 9.82 -16.22 -17.30
CA THR A 247 9.71 -17.67 -17.51
C THR A 247 10.92 -18.26 -18.25
N PRO A 248 11.33 -17.75 -19.44
CA PRO A 248 12.52 -18.28 -20.10
C PRO A 248 13.81 -17.93 -19.36
N ALA A 249 13.89 -16.79 -18.67
CA ALA A 249 15.08 -16.41 -17.91
C ALA A 249 15.31 -17.30 -16.68
N LEU A 250 14.25 -17.82 -16.07
CA LEU A 250 14.28 -18.64 -14.86
C LEU A 250 14.08 -20.14 -15.16
N GLY A 251 13.70 -20.50 -16.38
CA GLY A 251 13.32 -21.87 -16.76
C GLY A 251 14.45 -22.89 -16.71
N ASP A 252 15.70 -22.43 -16.79
CA ASP A 252 16.90 -23.27 -16.71
C ASP A 252 17.51 -23.31 -15.29
N ALA A 253 16.86 -22.72 -14.29
CA ALA A 253 17.36 -22.70 -12.92
C ALA A 253 17.06 -24.04 -12.21
N GLU A 254 18.12 -24.82 -11.94
CA GLU A 254 18.01 -26.11 -11.24
C GLU A 254 18.20 -25.97 -9.72
N THR A 255 18.94 -24.94 -9.29
CA THR A 255 19.20 -24.65 -7.87
C THR A 255 18.64 -23.28 -7.47
N GLY A 256 18.47 -23.05 -6.18
CA GLY A 256 18.07 -21.73 -5.70
C GLY A 256 19.13 -20.66 -5.96
N GLU A 257 20.41 -21.02 -5.93
CA GLU A 257 21.49 -20.10 -6.32
C GLU A 257 21.39 -19.71 -7.80
N ASP A 258 21.14 -20.67 -8.69
CA ASP A 258 20.95 -20.40 -10.13
C ASP A 258 19.73 -19.52 -10.36
N PHE A 259 18.64 -19.79 -9.63
CA PHE A 259 17.45 -18.95 -9.63
C PHE A 259 17.78 -17.51 -9.24
N LEU A 260 18.46 -17.28 -8.11
CA LEU A 260 18.82 -15.92 -7.69
C LEU A 260 19.78 -15.26 -8.67
N ARG A 261 20.75 -15.98 -9.22
CA ARG A 261 21.68 -15.44 -10.22
C ARG A 261 20.92 -14.99 -11.48
N ALA A 262 19.98 -15.80 -11.96
CA ALA A 262 19.15 -15.48 -13.11
C ALA A 262 18.19 -14.32 -12.82
N PHE A 263 17.54 -14.33 -11.66
CA PHE A 263 16.62 -13.27 -11.22
C PHE A 263 17.33 -11.93 -11.03
N MET A 264 18.55 -11.94 -10.49
CA MET A 264 19.38 -10.75 -10.30
C MET A 264 20.20 -10.38 -11.55
N SER A 265 19.98 -11.05 -12.68
CA SER A 265 20.65 -10.73 -13.93
C SER A 265 20.26 -9.34 -14.44
N GLY A 266 21.20 -8.65 -15.10
CA GLY A 266 20.94 -7.30 -15.62
C GLY A 266 19.73 -7.22 -16.56
N GLY A 267 19.47 -8.27 -17.34
CA GLY A 267 18.29 -8.35 -18.21
C GLY A 267 16.98 -8.35 -17.44
N VAL A 268 16.87 -9.21 -16.41
CA VAL A 268 15.69 -9.27 -15.55
C VAL A 268 15.50 -7.97 -14.77
N LEU A 269 16.58 -7.40 -14.22
CA LEU A 269 16.54 -6.12 -13.51
C LEU A 269 16.02 -4.97 -14.39
N VAL A 270 16.42 -4.91 -15.66
CA VAL A 270 15.93 -3.89 -16.61
C VAL A 270 14.43 -4.08 -16.87
N VAL A 271 13.97 -5.30 -17.07
CA VAL A 271 12.54 -5.57 -17.29
C VAL A 271 11.71 -5.26 -16.03
N LEU A 272 12.20 -5.63 -14.86
CA LEU A 272 11.59 -5.27 -13.58
C LEU A 272 11.55 -3.74 -13.39
N ALA A 273 12.62 -3.03 -13.74
CA ALA A 273 12.65 -1.57 -13.68
C ALA A 273 11.58 -0.93 -14.56
N VAL A 274 11.43 -1.40 -15.81
CA VAL A 274 10.39 -0.92 -16.74
C VAL A 274 9.00 -1.25 -16.21
N TYR A 275 8.79 -2.47 -15.71
CA TYR A 275 7.54 -2.89 -15.09
C TYR A 275 7.17 -1.98 -13.91
N PHE A 276 8.09 -1.78 -12.96
CA PHE A 276 7.87 -0.91 -11.81
C PHE A 276 7.61 0.54 -12.22
N LEU A 277 8.37 1.08 -13.18
CA LEU A 277 8.15 2.44 -13.68
C LEU A 277 6.72 2.63 -14.20
N ILE A 278 6.23 1.74 -15.05
CA ILE A 278 4.89 1.90 -15.64
C ILE A 278 3.82 1.68 -14.57
N ARG A 279 3.94 0.62 -13.76
CA ARG A 279 2.99 0.32 -12.69
C ARG A 279 2.88 1.46 -11.68
N LEU A 280 4.02 1.96 -11.19
CA LEU A 280 4.05 3.03 -10.21
C LEU A 280 3.64 4.37 -10.82
N PHE A 281 3.86 4.60 -12.11
CA PHE A 281 3.35 5.78 -12.79
C PHE A 281 1.82 5.80 -12.79
N LEU A 282 1.19 4.67 -13.11
CA LEU A 282 -0.27 4.54 -13.05
C LEU A 282 -0.79 4.69 -11.62
N SER A 283 -0.10 4.10 -10.64
CA SER A 283 -0.42 4.26 -9.22
C SER A 283 -0.30 5.72 -8.76
N GLY A 284 0.74 6.45 -9.17
CA GLY A 284 0.91 7.88 -8.89
C GLY A 284 -0.20 8.74 -9.48
N LEU A 285 -0.66 8.43 -10.70
CA LEU A 285 -1.81 9.11 -11.31
C LEU A 285 -3.07 8.88 -10.48
N LEU A 286 -3.34 7.63 -10.12
CA LEU A 286 -4.50 7.26 -9.32
C LEU A 286 -4.44 7.90 -7.93
N MET A 287 -3.27 7.90 -7.29
CA MET A 287 -3.04 8.54 -5.98
C MET A 287 -3.38 10.03 -6.03
N HIS A 288 -2.88 10.76 -7.03
CA HIS A 288 -3.20 12.18 -7.18
C HIS A 288 -4.71 12.38 -7.36
N VAL A 289 -5.33 11.67 -8.32
CA VAL A 289 -6.78 11.79 -8.60
C VAL A 289 -7.64 11.43 -7.38
N ALA A 290 -7.28 10.39 -6.65
CA ALA A 290 -7.98 9.95 -5.44
C ALA A 290 -7.87 10.95 -4.29
N GLY A 291 -6.83 11.79 -4.25
CA GLY A 291 -6.71 12.90 -3.29
C GLY A 291 -7.74 14.03 -3.53
N GLY A 292 -8.27 14.14 -4.74
CA GLY A 292 -9.13 15.24 -5.18
C GLY A 292 -10.43 15.44 -4.37
N PRO A 293 -11.30 14.41 -4.21
CA PRO A 293 -12.59 14.57 -3.53
C PRO A 293 -12.48 15.09 -2.09
N ALA A 294 -11.53 14.54 -1.33
CA ALA A 294 -11.25 14.97 0.03
C ALA A 294 -10.69 16.41 0.09
N ALA A 295 -9.81 16.77 -0.84
CA ALA A 295 -9.24 18.10 -0.89
C ALA A 295 -10.26 19.17 -1.28
N LEU A 296 -11.16 18.87 -2.22
CA LEU A 296 -12.31 19.72 -2.57
C LEU A 296 -13.23 19.95 -1.36
N ALA A 297 -13.49 18.90 -0.56
CA ALA A 297 -14.27 19.05 0.66
C ALA A 297 -13.58 19.96 1.68
N ALA A 298 -12.26 19.86 1.83
CA ALA A 298 -11.46 20.69 2.74
C ALA A 298 -11.31 22.15 2.29
N ARG A 299 -11.30 22.43 0.98
CA ARG A 299 -11.32 23.81 0.45
C ARG A 299 -12.57 24.57 0.87
N HIS A 300 -13.71 23.88 0.91
CA HIS A 300 -15.01 24.43 1.31
C HIS A 300 -15.34 24.14 2.78
N ASP A 301 -14.34 24.21 3.65
CA ASP A 301 -14.50 24.04 5.09
C ASP A 301 -15.35 25.19 5.68
N PRO A 302 -16.45 24.88 6.40
CA PRO A 302 -17.30 25.89 7.02
C PRO A 302 -16.63 26.76 8.09
N ARG A 303 -15.43 26.39 8.58
CA ARG A 303 -14.67 27.15 9.59
C ARG A 303 -13.76 28.23 8.99
N GLY A 304 -13.67 28.30 7.65
CA GLY A 304 -12.76 29.18 6.92
C GLY A 304 -12.23 28.45 5.70
N GLY A 305 -12.85 28.73 4.54
CA GLY A 305 -12.47 28.14 3.27
C GLY A 305 -11.17 28.76 2.75
N VAL A 306 -10.40 27.98 1.99
CA VAL A 306 -9.21 28.50 1.28
C VAL A 306 -9.60 29.63 0.34
N ASP A 307 -10.73 29.47 -0.35
CA ASP A 307 -11.24 30.45 -1.29
C ASP A 307 -11.77 31.72 -0.57
N ASP A 308 -12.25 31.59 0.67
CA ASP A 308 -12.71 32.72 1.48
C ASP A 308 -11.51 33.55 2.00
N ALA A 309 -10.44 32.87 2.43
CA ALA A 309 -9.20 33.51 2.86
C ALA A 309 -8.51 34.25 1.68
N LEU A 310 -8.44 33.60 0.51
CA LEU A 310 -7.88 34.22 -0.70
C LEU A 310 -8.71 35.44 -1.18
N GLN A 311 -10.03 35.45 -0.96
CA GLN A 311 -10.84 36.64 -1.26
C GLN A 311 -10.56 37.78 -0.29
N ALA A 312 -10.36 37.50 1.00
CA ALA A 312 -10.03 38.52 1.99
C ALA A 312 -8.67 39.21 1.71
N ASP A 313 -7.68 38.45 1.24
CA ASP A 313 -6.35 38.99 0.88
C ASP A 313 -6.36 39.91 -0.35
N VAL A 314 -7.36 39.82 -1.24
CA VAL A 314 -7.49 40.70 -2.42
C VAL A 314 -8.01 42.10 -2.02
N PHE A 315 -8.63 42.24 -0.86
CA PHE A 315 -9.21 43.50 -0.38
C PHE A 315 -8.35 44.22 0.68
N ASN A 316 -7.19 43.67 1.05
CA ASN A 316 -6.18 44.31 1.90
C ASN A 316 -4.98 44.78 1.08
#